data_AF-A0AA36JDL4-F1
#
_entry.id   AF-A0AA36JDL4-F1
#
_cell.length_a   1.000
_cell.length_b   1.000
_cell.length_c   1.000
_cell.angle_alpha   90.00
_cell.angle_beta   90.00
_cell.angle_gamma   90.00
#
_symmetry.space_group_name_H-M   'P 1'
#
loop_
_entity.id
_entity.type
_entity.pdbx_description
1 polymer ?
#
loop_
_entity_poly.entity_id
_entity_poly.type
_entity_poly.pdbx_seq_one_letter_code
_entity_poly.pdbx_strand_id
1 'polypeptide(L)'
;MDSLQGAGMWASAVLGPDGFTYCLPCNARQVLRLSETGASELVGADFGEETWKWTAAVLGPKGTIWGIPGNAERVVCLNPSGHMELVGPVLEGTHKWHCAVLAPDGCIYAPPCDAGQVLRIDCARRHVALIGPLLGGVGKYCACAATQSHVYCPPNHARQVLSICLATKQVELIGPDLSFGGGGAYVSAVCGLDGVVHCPPFGAPRALRIAEDGVELYGPELPWMAHKWRAALLAPDGCVYAAPCNAGRVLRLGPGDDFALVGPELPCDPAPEGREKWRAVALAADGTIYAVPSHAKQILRIKTGAAALESPSFEELMAAKQKALSEEEQNLKAEAQGNSEEEMEEDDEELDSDAEDLEDWPAEECDGVSLWGPIFEPKWARKNKFRALAAGATAETLVAPPYFCGQVLVVRLDSPEEEAVQMLGDPPPKPPKKVFVPIPDEDAD
;
A
#
# COMPACT_ATOMS: atom_id res chain seq x y z
N MET A 1 -26.32 12.81 11.17
CA MET A 1 -25.07 12.43 10.48
C MET A 1 -24.20 11.79 11.52
N ASP A 2 -24.25 10.46 11.61
CA ASP A 2 -23.38 9.71 12.50
C ASP A 2 -21.96 9.84 11.96
N SER A 3 -21.02 10.24 12.82
CA SER A 3 -19.73 10.76 12.39
C SER A 3 -18.86 9.65 11.79
N LEU A 4 -18.26 9.90 10.61
CA LEU A 4 -17.25 9.05 9.97
C LEU A 4 -15.90 9.04 10.75
N GLN A 5 -15.91 9.38 12.04
CA GLN A 5 -14.72 9.68 12.83
C GLN A 5 -14.16 8.43 13.52
N GLY A 6 -12.85 8.20 13.38
CA GLY A 6 -12.14 7.13 14.05
C GLY A 6 -10.90 6.68 13.27
N ALA A 7 -9.96 6.02 13.95
CA ALA A 7 -8.78 5.44 13.31
C ALA A 7 -9.10 4.05 12.74
N GLY A 8 -8.69 3.73 11.52
CA GLY A 8 -8.81 2.40 10.92
C GLY A 8 -10.25 1.95 10.67
N MET A 9 -11.17 2.89 10.41
CA MET A 9 -12.60 2.60 10.35
C MET A 9 -12.94 1.58 9.25
N TRP A 10 -12.38 1.75 8.06
CA TRP A 10 -12.48 0.80 6.95
C TRP A 10 -11.09 0.47 6.40
N ALA A 11 -10.75 -0.81 6.28
CA ALA A 11 -9.40 -1.26 5.90
C ALA A 11 -9.26 -1.67 4.43
N SER A 12 -10.38 -1.92 3.75
CA SER A 12 -10.40 -2.35 2.36
C SER A 12 -11.68 -1.89 1.68
N ALA A 13 -11.59 -1.65 0.38
CA ALA A 13 -12.70 -1.23 -0.43
C ALA A 13 -12.72 -1.98 -1.76
N VAL A 14 -13.92 -2.13 -2.30
CA VAL A 14 -14.16 -2.84 -3.57
C VAL A 14 -15.24 -2.13 -4.37
N LEU A 15 -15.04 -2.02 -5.67
CA LEU A 15 -16.06 -1.51 -6.59
C LEU A 15 -17.12 -2.60 -6.82
N GLY A 16 -18.36 -2.29 -6.47
CA GLY A 16 -19.52 -3.13 -6.75
C GLY A 16 -19.95 -3.02 -8.22
N PRO A 17 -20.71 -4.01 -8.72
CA PRO A 17 -21.25 -4.00 -10.09
C PRO A 17 -22.31 -2.90 -10.32
N ASP A 18 -22.80 -2.29 -9.25
CA ASP A 18 -23.75 -1.18 -9.24
C ASP A 18 -23.07 0.19 -9.31
N GLY A 19 -21.74 0.23 -9.49
CA GLY A 19 -20.95 1.47 -9.59
C GLY A 19 -20.60 2.10 -8.24
N PHE A 20 -21.04 1.51 -7.12
CA PHE A 20 -20.70 2.00 -5.80
C PHE A 20 -19.43 1.33 -5.27
N THR A 21 -18.60 2.09 -4.57
CA THR A 21 -17.48 1.56 -3.80
C THR A 21 -17.96 1.19 -2.40
N TYR A 22 -17.67 -0.05 -1.98
CA TYR A 22 -18.04 -0.58 -0.68
C TYR A 22 -16.78 -0.77 0.18
N CYS A 23 -16.70 -0.04 1.29
CA CYS A 23 -15.61 -0.15 2.25
C CYS A 23 -16.07 -1.00 3.43
N LEU A 24 -15.39 -2.13 3.68
CA LEU A 24 -15.79 -3.04 4.75
C LEU A 24 -15.27 -2.59 6.12
N PRO A 25 -16.08 -2.74 7.19
CA PRO A 25 -15.76 -2.23 8.50
C PRO A 25 -14.57 -2.98 9.10
N CYS A 26 -13.50 -2.24 9.40
CA CYS A 26 -12.38 -2.74 10.18
C CYS A 26 -12.61 -2.37 11.65
N ASN A 27 -12.67 -1.07 11.95
CA ASN A 27 -13.05 -0.56 13.28
C ASN A 27 -14.44 0.10 13.26
N ALA A 28 -14.98 0.42 12.08
CA ALA A 28 -16.33 0.97 11.95
C ALA A 28 -17.40 -0.04 12.35
N ARG A 29 -18.58 0.47 12.71
CA ARG A 29 -19.74 -0.37 13.05
C ARG A 29 -20.46 -0.91 11.81
N GLN A 30 -20.37 -0.23 10.67
CA GLN A 30 -21.13 -0.54 9.46
C GLN A 30 -20.28 -0.41 8.19
N VAL A 31 -20.77 -0.98 7.08
CA VAL A 31 -20.17 -0.81 5.75
C VAL A 31 -20.41 0.61 5.27
N LEU A 32 -19.38 1.24 4.73
CA LEU A 32 -19.49 2.54 4.05
C LEU A 32 -19.69 2.29 2.56
N ARG A 33 -20.77 2.83 2.00
CA ARG A 33 -21.05 2.82 0.56
C ARG A 33 -20.80 4.22 0.01
N LEU A 34 -20.05 4.29 -1.10
CA LEU A 34 -19.61 5.52 -1.74
C LEU A 34 -20.02 5.52 -3.21
N SER A 35 -20.63 6.60 -3.66
CA SER A 35 -20.87 6.84 -5.09
C SER A 35 -19.62 7.40 -5.77
N GLU A 36 -19.63 7.45 -7.10
CA GLU A 36 -18.59 8.08 -7.92
C GLU A 36 -18.48 9.59 -7.67
N THR A 37 -19.61 10.26 -7.36
CA THR A 37 -19.60 11.67 -6.96
C THR A 37 -19.14 11.86 -5.51
N GLY A 38 -18.95 10.75 -4.79
CA GLY A 38 -18.47 10.67 -3.43
C GLY A 38 -19.52 10.99 -2.36
N ALA A 39 -20.80 11.04 -2.74
CA ALA A 39 -21.89 10.88 -1.78
C ALA A 39 -21.72 9.56 -1.03
N SER A 40 -21.86 9.60 0.29
CA SER A 40 -21.55 8.50 1.20
C SER A 40 -22.74 8.16 2.10
N GLU A 41 -22.85 6.89 2.45
CA GLU A 41 -23.82 6.42 3.45
C GLU A 41 -23.35 5.13 4.13
N LEU A 42 -23.87 4.88 5.33
CA LEU A 42 -23.66 3.64 6.06
C LEU A 42 -24.78 2.66 5.71
N VAL A 43 -24.41 1.44 5.34
CA VAL A 43 -25.36 0.41 4.90
C VAL A 43 -25.25 -0.86 5.73
N GLY A 44 -26.38 -1.57 5.82
CA GLY A 44 -26.51 -2.90 6.41
C GLY A 44 -26.41 -2.96 7.94
N ALA A 45 -26.03 -4.12 8.45
CA ALA A 45 -26.08 -4.43 9.87
C ALA A 45 -25.01 -3.67 10.67
N ASP A 46 -25.33 -3.41 11.94
CA ASP A 46 -24.38 -2.91 12.92
C ASP A 46 -23.58 -4.09 13.50
N PHE A 47 -22.27 -4.09 13.24
CA PHE A 47 -21.32 -5.12 13.65
C PHE A 47 -20.62 -4.81 14.98
N GLY A 48 -21.06 -3.77 15.70
CA GLY A 48 -20.56 -3.41 17.02
C GLY A 48 -19.15 -2.83 17.05
N GLU A 49 -18.62 -2.67 18.27
CA GLU A 49 -17.36 -1.97 18.60
C GLU A 49 -16.10 -2.83 18.45
N GLU A 50 -16.22 -4.08 18.00
CA GLU A 50 -15.04 -4.92 17.77
C GLU A 50 -14.10 -4.24 16.76
N THR A 51 -12.80 -4.28 17.01
CA THR A 51 -11.78 -3.67 16.14
C THR A 51 -11.10 -4.73 15.28
N TRP A 52 -10.62 -4.31 14.11
CA TRP A 52 -9.98 -5.17 13.11
C TRP A 52 -10.88 -6.30 12.57
N LYS A 53 -12.19 -6.05 12.46
CA LYS A 53 -13.18 -7.05 12.05
C LYS A 53 -12.85 -7.69 10.71
N TRP A 54 -12.94 -6.93 9.61
CA TRP A 54 -12.58 -7.40 8.27
C TRP A 54 -11.46 -6.54 7.68
N THR A 55 -10.40 -7.21 7.21
CA THR A 55 -9.13 -6.61 6.77
C THR A 55 -9.00 -6.54 5.26
N ALA A 56 -9.72 -7.39 4.53
CA ALA A 56 -9.77 -7.40 3.07
C ALA A 56 -11.21 -7.55 2.58
N ALA A 57 -11.52 -6.92 1.45
CA ALA A 57 -12.76 -7.04 0.71
C ALA A 57 -12.45 -7.60 -0.68
N VAL A 58 -13.21 -8.60 -1.11
CA VAL A 58 -13.05 -9.22 -2.44
C VAL A 58 -14.39 -9.28 -3.15
N LEU A 59 -14.42 -8.84 -4.41
CA LEU A 59 -15.58 -9.03 -5.27
C LEU A 59 -15.60 -10.50 -5.71
N GLY A 60 -16.59 -11.25 -5.25
CA GLY A 60 -16.84 -12.62 -5.67
C GLY A 60 -17.64 -12.69 -6.99
N PRO A 61 -17.83 -13.89 -7.54
CA PRO A 61 -18.67 -14.11 -8.71
C PRO A 61 -20.10 -13.58 -8.49
N LYS A 62 -20.73 -13.10 -9.57
CA LYS A 62 -22.08 -12.51 -9.56
C LYS A 62 -22.21 -11.21 -8.76
N GLY A 63 -21.10 -10.51 -8.52
CA GLY A 63 -21.11 -9.18 -7.90
C GLY A 63 -21.39 -9.17 -6.39
N THR A 64 -21.18 -10.30 -5.72
CA THR A 64 -21.25 -10.38 -4.25
C THR A 64 -19.92 -9.94 -3.63
N ILE A 65 -19.96 -9.24 -2.51
CA ILE A 65 -18.79 -8.70 -1.82
C ILE A 65 -18.51 -9.56 -0.59
N TRP A 66 -17.26 -9.99 -0.43
CA TRP A 66 -16.85 -10.88 0.65
C TRP A 66 -15.80 -10.21 1.52
N GLY A 67 -16.08 -10.11 2.81
CA GLY A 67 -15.17 -9.60 3.82
C GLY A 67 -14.40 -10.69 4.52
N ILE A 68 -13.09 -10.55 4.49
CA ILE A 68 -12.14 -11.52 5.03
C ILE A 68 -11.84 -11.16 6.48
N PRO A 69 -12.07 -12.09 7.43
CA PRO A 69 -11.97 -11.77 8.85
C PRO A 69 -10.53 -11.57 9.31
N GLY A 70 -10.24 -10.43 9.92
CA GLY A 70 -9.03 -10.21 10.71
C GLY A 70 -9.23 -10.73 12.14
N ASN A 71 -10.07 -10.03 12.90
CA ASN A 71 -10.51 -10.41 14.24
C ASN A 71 -11.92 -10.97 14.27
N ALA A 72 -12.78 -10.56 13.33
CA ALA A 72 -14.16 -11.03 13.28
C ALA A 72 -14.22 -12.57 13.27
N GLU A 73 -15.21 -13.14 13.93
CA GLU A 73 -15.36 -14.59 14.04
C GLU A 73 -15.75 -15.24 12.71
N ARG A 74 -16.32 -14.51 11.76
CA ARG A 74 -16.82 -15.08 10.50
C ARG A 74 -16.57 -14.18 9.31
N VAL A 75 -16.62 -14.80 8.14
CA VAL A 75 -16.66 -14.10 6.84
C VAL A 75 -17.99 -13.35 6.75
N VAL A 76 -17.97 -12.10 6.27
CA VAL A 76 -19.20 -11.37 5.91
C VAL A 76 -19.42 -11.44 4.41
N CYS A 77 -20.65 -11.66 3.99
CA CYS A 77 -21.07 -11.57 2.60
C CYS A 77 -22.09 -10.45 2.47
N LEU A 78 -21.86 -9.56 1.53
CA LEU A 78 -22.73 -8.45 1.16
C LEU A 78 -23.19 -8.61 -0.29
N ASN A 79 -24.48 -8.47 -0.51
CA ASN A 79 -25.04 -8.24 -1.84
C ASN A 79 -25.29 -6.73 -2.01
N PRO A 80 -24.88 -6.09 -3.12
CA PRO A 80 -25.16 -4.68 -3.40
C PRO A 80 -26.64 -4.25 -3.28
N SER A 81 -27.58 -5.20 -3.38
CA SER A 81 -29.01 -4.98 -3.05
C SER A 81 -29.30 -4.67 -1.57
N GLY A 82 -28.30 -4.72 -0.70
CA GLY A 82 -28.37 -4.38 0.73
C GLY A 82 -28.43 -5.57 1.69
N HIS A 83 -28.52 -6.81 1.17
CA HIS A 83 -28.53 -8.01 2.02
C HIS A 83 -27.12 -8.34 2.55
N MET A 84 -26.99 -8.51 3.86
CA MET A 84 -25.75 -8.88 4.54
C MET A 84 -25.94 -10.11 5.42
N GLU A 85 -24.95 -10.99 5.44
CA GLU A 85 -24.96 -12.19 6.26
C GLU A 85 -23.55 -12.62 6.65
N LEU A 86 -23.42 -13.25 7.82
CA LEU A 86 -22.20 -13.92 8.25
C LEU A 86 -22.21 -15.37 7.75
N VAL A 87 -21.10 -15.81 7.17
CA VAL A 87 -21.00 -17.08 6.45
C VAL A 87 -19.93 -17.97 7.07
N GLY A 88 -20.24 -19.26 7.19
CA GLY A 88 -19.28 -20.27 7.61
C GLY A 88 -19.22 -20.49 9.13
N PRO A 89 -18.24 -21.30 9.58
CA PRO A 89 -18.01 -21.59 10.99
C PRO A 89 -17.39 -20.39 11.72
N VAL A 90 -17.29 -20.49 13.04
CA VAL A 90 -16.49 -19.56 13.85
C VAL A 90 -15.00 -19.83 13.57
N LEU A 91 -14.26 -18.76 13.29
CA LEU A 91 -12.84 -18.75 12.93
C LEU A 91 -12.05 -18.09 14.06
N GLU A 92 -11.48 -18.91 14.93
CA GLU A 92 -10.75 -18.47 16.13
C GLU A 92 -9.43 -17.76 15.81
N GLY A 93 -9.03 -16.85 16.72
CA GLY A 93 -7.79 -16.08 16.63
C GLY A 93 -7.98 -14.64 16.16
N THR A 94 -6.90 -13.87 16.21
CA THR A 94 -6.82 -12.46 15.83
C THR A 94 -5.81 -12.27 14.69
N HIS A 95 -5.91 -11.15 13.96
CA HIS A 95 -5.03 -10.80 12.84
C HIS A 95 -4.89 -11.94 11.79
N LYS A 96 -5.98 -12.69 11.60
CA LYS A 96 -5.97 -14.01 10.97
C LYS A 96 -5.48 -13.96 9.52
N TRP A 97 -6.19 -13.21 8.69
CA TRP A 97 -5.90 -13.01 7.27
C TRP A 97 -5.88 -11.51 6.97
N HIS A 98 -4.95 -11.04 6.14
CA HIS A 98 -4.78 -9.62 5.82
C HIS A 98 -5.01 -9.28 4.34
N CYS A 99 -5.02 -10.30 3.48
CA CYS A 99 -5.26 -10.18 2.05
C CYS A 99 -6.03 -11.40 1.59
N ALA A 100 -6.67 -11.29 0.43
CA ALA A 100 -7.26 -12.42 -0.26
C ALA A 100 -7.40 -12.11 -1.75
N VAL A 101 -7.57 -13.15 -2.55
CA VAL A 101 -7.74 -13.04 -4.00
C VAL A 101 -8.87 -13.95 -4.47
N LEU A 102 -9.67 -13.46 -5.42
CA LEU A 102 -10.59 -14.31 -6.18
C LEU A 102 -9.80 -15.06 -7.24
N ALA A 103 -9.86 -16.37 -7.23
CA ALA A 103 -9.22 -17.22 -8.23
C ALA A 103 -10.19 -17.63 -9.36
N PRO A 104 -9.67 -18.08 -10.52
CA PRO A 104 -10.49 -18.50 -11.67
C PRO A 104 -11.48 -19.64 -11.39
N ASP A 105 -11.25 -20.44 -10.34
CA ASP A 105 -12.17 -21.49 -9.89
C ASP A 105 -13.41 -20.95 -9.16
N GLY A 106 -13.57 -19.62 -9.11
CA GLY A 106 -14.68 -18.93 -8.45
C GLY A 106 -14.60 -18.92 -6.93
N CYS A 107 -13.48 -19.37 -6.35
CA CYS A 107 -13.24 -19.35 -4.92
C CYS A 107 -12.31 -18.21 -4.51
N ILE A 108 -12.51 -17.71 -3.29
CA ILE A 108 -11.60 -16.74 -2.69
C ILE A 108 -10.62 -17.48 -1.78
N TYR A 109 -9.34 -17.13 -1.88
CA TYR A 109 -8.27 -17.68 -1.07
C TYR A 109 -7.60 -16.57 -0.27
N ALA A 110 -7.47 -16.76 1.04
CA ALA A 110 -6.75 -15.85 1.94
C ALA A 110 -5.60 -16.61 2.60
N PRO A 111 -4.33 -16.25 2.31
CA PRO A 111 -3.20 -16.91 2.95
C PRO A 111 -3.07 -16.49 4.42
N PRO A 112 -2.64 -17.39 5.31
CA PRO A 112 -2.59 -17.12 6.74
C PRO A 112 -1.55 -16.02 7.04
N CYS A 113 -1.97 -14.96 7.72
CA CYS A 113 -1.05 -14.00 8.32
C CYS A 113 -0.63 -14.52 9.71
N ASP A 114 -1.53 -14.39 10.69
CA ASP A 114 -1.37 -14.96 12.04
C ASP A 114 -2.22 -16.22 12.23
N ALA A 115 -3.20 -16.47 11.33
CA ALA A 115 -3.94 -17.72 11.29
C ALA A 115 -3.03 -18.94 11.05
N GLY A 116 -3.49 -20.14 11.41
CA GLY A 116 -2.76 -21.37 11.16
C GLY A 116 -2.87 -21.91 9.73
N GLN A 117 -3.91 -21.56 8.99
CA GLN A 117 -4.24 -22.20 7.69
C GLN A 117 -4.77 -21.20 6.67
N VAL A 118 -4.77 -21.61 5.40
CA VAL A 118 -5.40 -20.87 4.31
C VAL A 118 -6.91 -20.90 4.48
N LEU A 119 -7.55 -19.73 4.42
CA LEU A 119 -9.00 -19.63 4.30
C LEU A 119 -9.40 -19.78 2.85
N ARG A 120 -10.32 -20.70 2.56
CA ARG A 120 -10.96 -20.88 1.26
C ARG A 120 -12.46 -20.62 1.37
N ILE A 121 -12.98 -19.79 0.48
CA ILE A 121 -14.41 -19.48 0.38
C ILE A 121 -14.88 -19.92 -1.01
N ASP A 122 -15.74 -20.94 -1.09
CA ASP A 122 -16.46 -21.30 -2.31
C ASP A 122 -17.68 -20.37 -2.43
N CYS A 123 -17.57 -19.34 -3.26
CA CYS A 123 -18.58 -18.30 -3.38
C CYS A 123 -19.91 -18.83 -3.92
N ALA A 124 -19.87 -19.85 -4.80
CA ALA A 124 -21.07 -20.44 -5.39
C ALA A 124 -21.85 -21.28 -4.38
N ARG A 125 -21.13 -22.09 -3.58
CA ARG A 125 -21.74 -22.92 -2.52
C ARG A 125 -21.89 -22.19 -1.20
N ARG A 126 -21.36 -20.97 -1.07
CA ARG A 126 -21.27 -20.19 0.16
C ARG A 126 -20.61 -21.00 1.29
N HIS A 127 -19.58 -21.76 0.94
CA HIS A 127 -18.92 -22.69 1.85
C HIS A 127 -17.54 -22.19 2.24
N VAL A 128 -17.29 -22.06 3.54
CA VAL A 128 -16.03 -21.59 4.11
C VAL A 128 -15.27 -22.77 4.71
N ALA A 129 -14.01 -22.94 4.35
CA ALA A 129 -13.15 -24.00 4.84
C ALA A 129 -11.73 -23.51 5.11
N LEU A 130 -11.04 -24.16 6.06
CA LEU A 130 -9.61 -24.05 6.23
C LEU A 130 -8.93 -25.21 5.47
N ILE A 131 -7.89 -24.92 4.71
CA ILE A 131 -7.16 -25.91 3.91
C ILE A 131 -5.65 -25.83 4.15
N GLY A 132 -4.95 -26.93 3.81
CA GLY A 132 -3.50 -27.03 3.94
C GLY A 132 -3.02 -27.40 5.35
N PRO A 133 -1.70 -27.50 5.54
CA PRO A 133 -1.10 -27.81 6.84
C PRO A 133 -1.21 -26.62 7.81
N LEU A 134 -1.06 -26.90 9.11
CA LEU A 134 -0.90 -25.85 10.13
C LEU A 134 0.47 -25.18 9.99
N LEU A 135 0.48 -23.87 9.74
CA LEU A 135 1.66 -23.04 9.58
C LEU A 135 1.88 -22.18 10.82
N GLY A 136 2.96 -22.44 11.55
CA GLY A 136 3.38 -21.63 12.71
C GLY A 136 4.00 -20.30 12.31
N GLY A 137 4.01 -19.35 13.24
CA GLY A 137 4.56 -17.99 13.04
C GLY A 137 3.49 -16.92 12.85
N VAL A 138 3.91 -15.66 12.96
CA VAL A 138 3.07 -14.46 12.82
C VAL A 138 3.49 -13.69 11.57
N GLY A 139 2.56 -12.93 10.98
CA GLY A 139 2.84 -12.05 9.85
C GLY A 139 3.33 -12.78 8.60
N LYS A 140 2.96 -14.06 8.43
CA LYS A 140 3.58 -14.96 7.44
C LYS A 140 3.41 -14.49 6.01
N TYR A 141 2.17 -14.20 5.62
CA TYR A 141 1.80 -13.81 4.26
C TYR A 141 0.82 -12.62 4.30
N CYS A 142 1.16 -11.54 3.60
CA CYS A 142 0.35 -10.32 3.54
C CYS A 142 -0.05 -9.92 2.11
N ALA A 143 0.32 -10.74 1.12
CA ALA A 143 -0.07 -10.58 -0.27
C ALA A 143 -0.29 -11.95 -0.92
N CYS A 144 -1.11 -11.97 -1.97
CA CYS A 144 -1.30 -13.13 -2.83
C CYS A 144 -1.74 -12.69 -4.22
N ALA A 145 -1.40 -13.48 -5.22
CA ALA A 145 -1.90 -13.33 -6.59
C ALA A 145 -2.41 -14.68 -7.11
N ALA A 146 -3.50 -14.65 -7.85
CA ALA A 146 -4.04 -15.83 -8.54
C ALA A 146 -3.52 -15.87 -9.98
N THR A 147 -3.09 -17.04 -10.41
CA THR A 147 -2.82 -17.40 -11.80
C THR A 147 -3.97 -18.27 -12.33
N GLN A 148 -3.83 -18.82 -13.54
CA GLN A 148 -4.82 -19.75 -14.09
C GLN A 148 -4.94 -21.06 -13.30
N SER A 149 -3.87 -21.47 -12.62
CA SER A 149 -3.75 -22.81 -12.02
C SER A 149 -3.45 -22.78 -10.52
N HIS A 150 -2.90 -21.67 -10.01
CA HIS A 150 -2.43 -21.56 -8.64
C HIS A 150 -2.79 -20.22 -7.99
N VAL A 151 -2.77 -20.17 -6.67
CA VAL A 151 -2.59 -18.94 -5.91
C VAL A 151 -1.22 -18.99 -5.27
N TYR A 152 -0.40 -17.95 -5.52
CA TYR A 152 0.92 -17.80 -4.92
C TYR A 152 0.92 -16.66 -3.91
N CYS A 153 1.55 -16.91 -2.76
CA CYS A 153 1.63 -15.96 -1.67
C CYS A 153 3.11 -15.77 -1.31
N PRO A 154 3.73 -14.64 -1.70
CA PRO A 154 5.13 -14.40 -1.38
C PRO A 154 5.31 -14.24 0.13
N PRO A 155 6.45 -14.71 0.68
CA PRO A 155 6.69 -14.62 2.12
C PRO A 155 6.79 -13.16 2.58
N ASN A 156 6.18 -12.85 3.71
CA ASN A 156 6.43 -11.63 4.44
C ASN A 156 7.38 -11.90 5.62
N HIS A 157 6.92 -12.60 6.65
CA HIS A 157 7.77 -13.16 7.73
C HIS A 157 7.92 -14.69 7.66
N ALA A 158 7.30 -15.33 6.65
CA ALA A 158 7.56 -16.72 6.34
C ALA A 158 8.93 -16.92 5.66
N ARG A 159 9.37 -18.17 5.56
CA ARG A 159 10.66 -18.53 4.96
C ARG A 159 10.56 -18.87 3.47
N GLN A 160 9.38 -19.22 2.98
CA GLN A 160 9.17 -19.75 1.63
C GLN A 160 7.86 -19.22 1.06
N VAL A 161 7.67 -19.35 -0.26
CA VAL A 161 6.42 -19.02 -0.93
C VAL A 161 5.37 -20.07 -0.60
N LEU A 162 4.14 -19.64 -0.33
CA LEU A 162 2.99 -20.53 -0.23
C LEU A 162 2.35 -20.69 -1.60
N SER A 163 2.24 -21.92 -2.08
CA SER A 163 1.51 -22.27 -3.30
C SER A 163 0.23 -23.02 -2.96
N ILE A 164 -0.86 -22.66 -3.64
CA ILE A 164 -2.17 -23.32 -3.53
C ILE A 164 -2.59 -23.76 -4.92
N CYS A 165 -2.64 -25.07 -5.17
CA CYS A 165 -3.09 -25.60 -6.45
C CYS A 165 -4.62 -25.51 -6.56
N LEU A 166 -5.12 -24.85 -7.60
CA LEU A 166 -6.56 -24.67 -7.81
C LEU A 166 -7.26 -25.97 -8.21
N ALA A 167 -6.60 -26.91 -8.87
CA ALA A 167 -7.22 -28.17 -9.25
C ALA A 167 -7.41 -29.11 -8.04
N THR A 168 -6.37 -29.27 -7.21
CA THR A 168 -6.33 -30.26 -6.13
C THR A 168 -6.62 -29.67 -4.75
N LYS A 169 -6.59 -28.34 -4.61
CA LYS A 169 -6.60 -27.61 -3.34
C LYS A 169 -5.43 -27.97 -2.41
N GLN A 170 -4.37 -28.57 -2.95
CA GLN A 170 -3.14 -28.81 -2.20
C GLN A 170 -2.45 -27.50 -1.89
N VAL A 171 -1.90 -27.42 -0.68
CA VAL A 171 -1.19 -26.25 -0.17
C VAL A 171 0.22 -26.69 0.18
N GLU A 172 1.21 -26.06 -0.43
CA GLU A 172 2.63 -26.45 -0.33
C GLU A 172 3.52 -25.22 -0.16
N LEU A 173 4.68 -25.42 0.46
CA LEU A 173 5.74 -24.42 0.54
C LEU A 173 6.75 -24.71 -0.58
N ILE A 174 7.05 -23.70 -1.39
CA ILE A 174 7.93 -23.83 -2.56
C ILE A 174 9.05 -22.78 -2.53
N GLY A 175 10.11 -23.05 -3.30
CA GLY A 175 11.23 -22.12 -3.48
C GLY A 175 12.29 -22.18 -2.37
N PRO A 176 13.33 -21.32 -2.47
CA PRO A 176 14.43 -21.29 -1.52
C PRO A 176 14.01 -20.64 -0.19
N ASP A 177 14.92 -20.65 0.80
CA ASP A 177 14.77 -19.83 2.01
C ASP A 177 14.93 -18.34 1.66
N LEU A 178 13.86 -17.59 1.84
CA LEU A 178 13.72 -16.16 1.55
C LEU A 178 13.74 -15.33 2.85
N SER A 179 14.46 -15.79 3.87
CA SER A 179 14.66 -15.05 5.12
C SER A 179 15.79 -14.03 4.98
N PHE A 180 15.47 -12.73 5.02
CA PHE A 180 16.44 -11.65 4.77
C PHE A 180 16.90 -10.87 6.03
N GLY A 181 16.59 -11.35 7.24
CA GLY A 181 17.11 -10.76 8.48
C GLY A 181 16.60 -9.34 8.82
N GLY A 182 15.48 -8.91 8.23
CA GLY A 182 14.86 -7.60 8.46
C GLY A 182 13.35 -7.67 8.69
N GLY A 183 12.67 -6.51 8.61
CA GLY A 183 11.20 -6.46 8.54
C GLY A 183 10.65 -7.21 7.31
N GLY A 184 9.32 -7.30 7.19
CA GLY A 184 8.63 -8.10 6.17
C GLY A 184 9.21 -8.03 4.75
N ALA A 185 9.31 -9.16 4.05
CA ALA A 185 10.01 -9.24 2.76
C ALA A 185 9.18 -8.71 1.57
N TYR A 186 7.98 -9.24 1.38
CA TYR A 186 7.06 -8.89 0.29
C TYR A 186 5.64 -8.65 0.81
N VAL A 187 5.01 -7.55 0.39
CA VAL A 187 3.65 -7.15 0.79
C VAL A 187 2.74 -6.82 -0.40
N SER A 188 3.23 -7.05 -1.62
CA SER A 188 2.46 -6.98 -2.86
C SER A 188 2.84 -8.14 -3.78
N ALA A 189 1.85 -8.61 -4.54
CA ALA A 189 2.00 -9.67 -5.53
C ALA A 189 1.06 -9.36 -6.69
N VAL A 190 1.57 -9.38 -7.92
CA VAL A 190 0.80 -9.07 -9.12
C VAL A 190 1.07 -10.16 -10.15
N CYS A 191 0.02 -10.78 -10.68
CA CYS A 191 0.14 -11.71 -11.81
C CYS A 191 0.30 -10.90 -13.09
N GLY A 192 1.40 -11.10 -13.82
CA GLY A 192 1.63 -10.58 -15.16
C GLY A 192 0.77 -11.29 -16.20
N LEU A 193 0.78 -10.75 -17.43
CA LEU A 193 0.08 -11.34 -18.59
C LEU A 193 0.70 -12.68 -19.04
N ASP A 194 1.95 -12.92 -18.66
CA ASP A 194 2.70 -14.16 -18.87
C ASP A 194 2.35 -15.27 -17.87
N GLY A 195 1.50 -14.98 -16.88
CA GLY A 195 1.16 -15.90 -15.80
C GLY A 195 2.20 -15.99 -14.68
N VAL A 196 3.23 -15.15 -14.73
CA VAL A 196 4.25 -15.03 -13.68
C VAL A 196 3.78 -14.05 -12.62
N VAL A 197 3.96 -14.39 -11.35
CA VAL A 197 3.68 -13.47 -10.25
C VAL A 197 4.93 -12.67 -9.92
N HIS A 198 4.86 -11.35 -10.09
CA HIS A 198 5.92 -10.41 -9.74
C HIS A 198 5.64 -9.82 -8.36
N CYS A 199 6.66 -9.81 -7.49
CA CYS A 199 6.59 -9.28 -6.14
C CYS A 199 7.66 -8.20 -5.95
N PRO A 200 7.27 -6.92 -5.99
CA PRO A 200 8.13 -5.81 -5.62
C PRO A 200 8.69 -5.98 -4.20
N PRO A 201 10.00 -5.73 -3.99
CA PRO A 201 10.62 -5.92 -2.68
C PRO A 201 10.15 -4.84 -1.70
N PHE A 202 9.59 -5.25 -0.56
CA PHE A 202 9.24 -4.34 0.52
C PHE A 202 10.42 -4.15 1.47
N GLY A 203 10.86 -5.23 2.11
CA GLY A 203 12.09 -5.32 2.90
C GLY A 203 13.18 -6.18 2.27
N ALA A 204 12.83 -6.98 1.25
CA ALA A 204 13.76 -7.88 0.56
C ALA A 204 14.83 -7.11 -0.25
N PRO A 205 16.01 -7.71 -0.49
CA PRO A 205 17.08 -7.10 -1.29
C PRO A 205 16.78 -7.09 -2.80
N ARG A 206 15.90 -7.97 -3.29
CA ARG A 206 15.59 -8.13 -4.72
C ARG A 206 14.11 -8.39 -4.96
N ALA A 207 13.64 -8.09 -6.18
CA ALA A 207 12.32 -8.50 -6.62
C ALA A 207 12.23 -10.03 -6.68
N LEU A 208 11.02 -10.56 -6.52
CA LEU A 208 10.75 -12.00 -6.59
C LEU A 208 9.80 -12.29 -7.74
N ARG A 209 10.11 -13.31 -8.54
CA ARG A 209 9.23 -13.90 -9.55
C ARG A 209 8.83 -15.31 -9.13
N ILE A 210 7.55 -15.62 -9.30
CA ILE A 210 6.98 -16.93 -8.95
C ILE A 210 6.19 -17.43 -10.16
N ALA A 211 6.55 -18.61 -10.64
CA ALA A 211 5.89 -19.29 -11.74
C ALA A 211 5.74 -20.79 -11.42
N GLU A 212 5.14 -21.56 -12.34
CA GLU A 212 4.99 -23.00 -12.16
C GLU A 212 6.33 -23.75 -12.18
N ASP A 213 7.33 -23.22 -12.88
CA ASP A 213 8.66 -23.82 -13.02
C ASP A 213 9.64 -23.43 -11.90
N GLY A 214 9.32 -22.41 -11.10
CA GLY A 214 10.17 -22.05 -9.96
C GLY A 214 9.86 -20.73 -9.26
N VAL A 215 10.65 -20.48 -8.22
CA VAL A 215 10.67 -19.25 -7.42
C VAL A 215 12.08 -18.68 -7.53
N GLU A 216 12.19 -17.43 -7.98
CA GLU A 216 13.47 -16.82 -8.27
C GLU A 216 13.53 -15.35 -7.85
N LEU A 217 14.67 -14.96 -7.29
CA LEU A 217 15.03 -13.55 -7.08
C LEU A 217 15.64 -13.00 -8.37
N TYR A 218 15.15 -11.85 -8.82
CA TYR A 218 15.64 -11.24 -10.06
C TYR A 218 15.82 -9.72 -9.91
N GLY A 219 16.51 -9.15 -10.89
CA GLY A 219 16.98 -7.77 -10.83
C GLY A 219 18.22 -7.60 -9.94
N PRO A 220 18.74 -6.36 -9.86
CA PRO A 220 19.91 -6.03 -9.08
C PRO A 220 19.63 -6.10 -7.58
N GLU A 221 20.69 -6.22 -6.79
CA GLU A 221 20.59 -6.06 -5.34
C GLU A 221 20.37 -4.59 -5.00
N LEU A 222 19.28 -4.33 -4.29
CA LEU A 222 18.86 -2.98 -3.93
C LEU A 222 19.39 -2.63 -2.53
N PRO A 223 19.78 -1.36 -2.30
CA PRO A 223 20.21 -0.91 -1.00
C PRO A 223 19.22 -1.25 0.10
N TRP A 224 19.74 -1.55 1.29
CA TRP A 224 18.88 -1.81 2.44
C TRP A 224 18.05 -0.57 2.75
N MET A 225 16.74 -0.77 2.75
CA MET A 225 15.77 0.24 3.08
C MET A 225 14.49 -0.46 3.51
N ALA A 226 13.95 -0.02 4.63
CA ALA A 226 12.65 -0.47 5.11
C ALA A 226 11.55 0.04 4.16
N HIS A 227 10.62 -0.84 3.76
CA HIS A 227 9.35 -0.49 3.11
C HIS A 227 9.51 0.19 1.74
N LYS A 228 10.38 -0.34 0.87
CA LYS A 228 10.70 0.27 -0.44
C LYS A 228 9.47 0.47 -1.33
N TRP A 229 8.78 -0.62 -1.68
CA TRP A 229 7.54 -0.59 -2.46
C TRP A 229 6.45 -1.43 -1.78
N ARG A 230 5.26 -0.85 -1.60
CA ARG A 230 4.14 -1.47 -0.88
C ARG A 230 2.98 -1.89 -1.77
N ALA A 231 2.69 -1.11 -2.79
CA ALA A 231 1.55 -1.32 -3.67
C ALA A 231 2.03 -1.31 -5.12
N ALA A 232 1.49 -2.24 -5.89
CA ALA A 232 1.80 -2.40 -7.30
C ALA A 232 0.58 -2.92 -8.05
N LEU A 233 0.55 -2.66 -9.35
CA LEU A 233 -0.49 -3.15 -10.25
C LEU A 233 0.11 -3.46 -11.63
N LEU A 234 -0.63 -4.22 -12.42
CA LEU A 234 -0.30 -4.52 -13.82
C LEU A 234 -0.81 -3.39 -14.72
N ALA A 235 0.07 -2.80 -15.50
CA ALA A 235 -0.25 -1.79 -16.50
C ALA A 235 -0.65 -2.41 -17.86
N PRO A 236 -1.33 -1.65 -18.73
CA PRO A 236 -1.71 -2.11 -20.08
C PRO A 236 -0.54 -2.50 -20.99
N ASP A 237 0.67 -1.98 -20.73
CA ASP A 237 1.88 -2.34 -21.44
C ASP A 237 2.46 -3.71 -21.02
N GLY A 238 1.80 -4.40 -20.08
CA GLY A 238 2.20 -5.72 -19.60
C GLY A 238 3.24 -5.69 -18.48
N CYS A 239 3.66 -4.51 -18.02
CA CYS A 239 4.60 -4.36 -16.91
C CYS A 239 3.88 -4.13 -15.59
N VAL A 240 4.48 -4.59 -14.49
CA VAL A 240 4.07 -4.30 -13.12
C VAL A 240 4.78 -3.04 -12.64
N TYR A 241 4.00 -2.06 -12.20
CA TYR A 241 4.52 -0.80 -11.66
C TYR A 241 4.23 -0.71 -10.17
N ALA A 242 5.25 -0.36 -9.39
CA ALA A 242 5.13 -0.16 -7.95
C ALA A 242 5.49 1.27 -7.56
N ALA A 243 4.59 1.94 -6.86
CA ALA A 243 4.82 3.29 -6.39
C ALA A 243 5.83 3.31 -5.22
N PRO A 244 6.78 4.27 -5.21
CA PRO A 244 7.81 4.35 -4.19
C PRO A 244 7.18 4.66 -2.83
N CYS A 245 7.18 3.69 -1.93
CA CYS A 245 6.74 3.92 -0.56
C CYS A 245 7.84 4.68 0.19
N ASN A 246 9.00 4.04 0.39
CA ASN A 246 10.21 4.71 0.88
C ASN A 246 11.32 4.79 -0.18
N ALA A 247 11.23 3.99 -1.24
CA ALA A 247 12.20 4.02 -2.32
C ALA A 247 12.28 5.41 -2.99
N GLY A 248 13.41 5.68 -3.63
CA GLY A 248 13.61 6.92 -4.38
C GLY A 248 12.82 6.97 -5.69
N ARG A 249 12.44 5.84 -6.29
CA ARG A 249 11.88 5.80 -7.65
C ARG A 249 10.74 4.81 -7.81
N VAL A 250 9.95 5.01 -8.86
CA VAL A 250 8.96 4.02 -9.31
C VAL A 250 9.71 2.78 -9.76
N LEU A 251 9.22 1.60 -9.37
CA LEU A 251 9.77 0.34 -9.86
C LEU A 251 8.90 -0.20 -10.99
N ARG A 252 9.50 -0.47 -12.15
CA ARG A 252 8.89 -1.23 -13.25
C ARG A 252 9.50 -2.61 -13.31
N LEU A 253 8.64 -3.62 -13.38
CA LEU A 253 8.98 -5.03 -13.54
C LEU A 253 8.25 -5.55 -14.77
N GLY A 254 8.96 -5.90 -15.82
CA GLY A 254 8.38 -6.47 -17.03
C GLY A 254 8.61 -7.99 -17.12
N PRO A 255 8.19 -8.60 -18.24
CA PRO A 255 8.47 -10.01 -18.52
C PRO A 255 9.97 -10.30 -18.60
N GLY A 256 10.36 -11.54 -18.26
CA GLY A 256 11.76 -11.97 -18.30
C GLY A 256 12.60 -11.28 -17.23
N ASP A 257 13.68 -10.61 -17.65
CA ASP A 257 14.60 -9.88 -16.78
C ASP A 257 14.41 -8.35 -16.86
N ASP A 258 13.28 -7.89 -17.41
CA ASP A 258 12.97 -6.46 -17.51
C ASP A 258 12.76 -5.85 -16.11
N PHE A 259 13.68 -4.98 -15.74
CA PHE A 259 13.71 -4.29 -14.46
C PHE A 259 14.17 -2.85 -14.69
N ALA A 260 13.40 -1.88 -14.21
CA ALA A 260 13.78 -0.47 -14.30
C ALA A 260 13.35 0.32 -13.06
N LEU A 261 14.19 1.28 -12.67
CA LEU A 261 13.80 2.37 -11.78
C LEU A 261 13.44 3.57 -12.66
N VAL A 262 12.20 4.01 -12.54
CA VAL A 262 11.55 4.94 -13.46
C VAL A 262 11.27 6.28 -12.77
N GLY A 263 11.43 7.37 -13.51
CA GLY A 263 11.20 8.72 -13.02
C GLY A 263 12.40 9.30 -12.27
N PRO A 264 12.27 10.54 -11.76
CA PRO A 264 13.34 11.24 -11.05
C PRO A 264 13.55 10.62 -9.66
N GLU A 265 14.67 10.96 -9.02
CA GLU A 265 14.83 10.63 -7.59
C GLU A 265 13.80 11.44 -6.81
N LEU A 266 12.93 10.75 -6.08
CA LEU A 266 11.92 11.32 -5.21
C LEU A 266 12.45 11.24 -3.79
N PRO A 267 13.11 12.29 -3.26
CA PRO A 267 13.67 12.27 -1.92
C PRO A 267 12.60 11.96 -0.86
N CYS A 268 13.04 11.39 0.25
CA CYS A 268 12.19 11.11 1.40
C CYS A 268 12.37 12.26 2.40
N ASP A 269 11.29 12.70 3.05
CA ASP A 269 11.39 13.56 4.23
C ASP A 269 12.38 12.90 5.23
N PRO A 270 13.38 13.64 5.75
CA PRO A 270 14.31 13.07 6.71
C PRO A 270 13.56 12.53 7.93
N ALA A 271 14.09 11.47 8.53
CA ALA A 271 13.59 10.96 9.80
C ALA A 271 13.64 12.11 10.84
N PRO A 272 12.67 12.22 11.76
CA PRO A 272 11.72 11.18 12.18
C PRO A 272 10.32 11.23 11.54
N GLU A 273 10.06 12.14 10.60
CA GLU A 273 8.68 12.61 10.36
C GLU A 273 7.86 11.91 9.26
N GLY A 274 8.44 11.09 8.38
CA GLY A 274 7.62 10.45 7.33
C GLY A 274 8.35 9.61 6.29
N ARG A 275 8.71 8.38 6.67
CA ARG A 275 9.00 7.28 5.74
C ARG A 275 7.68 6.56 5.42
N GLU A 276 6.97 6.92 4.33
CA GLU A 276 5.90 6.13 3.63
C GLU A 276 5.09 7.04 2.67
N LYS A 277 5.67 7.46 1.53
CA LYS A 277 5.12 8.47 0.60
C LYS A 277 3.77 8.08 0.01
N TRP A 278 3.72 7.00 -0.75
CA TRP A 278 2.51 6.46 -1.39
C TRP A 278 2.29 5.00 -0.98
N ARG A 279 1.04 4.62 -0.69
CA ARG A 279 0.70 3.28 -0.13
C ARG A 279 -0.32 2.48 -0.92
N ALA A 280 -0.99 3.11 -1.88
CA ALA A 280 -1.92 2.47 -2.80
C ALA A 280 -1.70 3.02 -4.20
N VAL A 281 -2.05 2.23 -5.21
CA VAL A 281 -2.02 2.61 -6.62
C VAL A 281 -3.36 2.24 -7.25
N ALA A 282 -3.79 3.02 -8.23
CA ALA A 282 -4.93 2.69 -9.08
C ALA A 282 -4.61 3.01 -10.55
N LEU A 283 -5.24 2.23 -11.43
CA LEU A 283 -5.11 2.37 -12.87
C LEU A 283 -6.35 3.10 -13.41
N ALA A 284 -6.12 4.19 -14.12
CA ALA A 284 -7.14 4.92 -14.86
C ALA A 284 -7.47 4.25 -16.20
N ALA A 285 -8.62 4.58 -16.79
CA ALA A 285 -9.05 3.99 -18.07
C ALA A 285 -8.13 4.35 -19.25
N ASP A 286 -7.40 5.47 -19.17
CA ASP A 286 -6.41 5.89 -20.15
C ASP A 286 -5.08 5.12 -20.03
N GLY A 287 -4.94 4.26 -19.02
CA GLY A 287 -3.71 3.50 -18.74
C GLY A 287 -2.72 4.22 -17.82
N THR A 288 -3.04 5.41 -17.33
CA THR A 288 -2.22 6.15 -16.36
C THR A 288 -2.40 5.57 -14.97
N ILE A 289 -1.30 5.46 -14.20
CA ILE A 289 -1.32 5.01 -12.82
C ILE A 289 -1.25 6.21 -11.89
N TYR A 290 -2.10 6.22 -10.87
CA TYR A 290 -2.10 7.23 -9.82
C TYR A 290 -1.78 6.58 -8.47
N ALA A 291 -0.71 7.03 -7.83
CA ALA A 291 -0.34 6.61 -6.50
C ALA A 291 -0.97 7.54 -5.46
N VAL A 292 -1.70 6.94 -4.52
CA VAL A 292 -2.44 7.67 -3.51
C VAL A 292 -1.51 8.06 -2.37
N PRO A 293 -1.43 9.35 -2.00
CA PRO A 293 -0.54 9.82 -0.97
C PRO A 293 -0.88 9.20 0.40
N SER A 294 0.14 9.04 1.22
CA SER A 294 -0.01 8.76 2.65
C SER A 294 0.72 9.83 3.46
N HIS A 295 2.04 9.91 3.32
CA HIS A 295 2.85 11.01 3.85
C HIS A 295 3.36 11.97 2.76
N ALA A 296 3.15 11.64 1.48
CA ALA A 296 3.44 12.55 0.37
C ALA A 296 2.47 13.74 0.36
N LYS A 297 2.97 14.89 -0.12
CA LYS A 297 2.20 16.13 -0.27
C LYS A 297 1.32 16.16 -1.52
N GLN A 298 1.48 15.23 -2.46
CA GLN A 298 0.74 15.20 -3.74
C GLN A 298 0.53 13.76 -4.22
N ILE A 299 -0.36 13.60 -5.20
CA ILE A 299 -0.54 12.34 -5.93
C ILE A 299 0.66 12.17 -6.87
N LEU A 300 1.13 10.93 -7.03
CA LEU A 300 2.12 10.60 -8.06
C LEU A 300 1.39 10.07 -9.29
N ARG A 301 1.63 10.67 -10.45
CA ARG A 301 1.15 10.22 -11.75
C ARG A 301 2.27 9.47 -12.46
N ILE A 302 1.94 8.31 -13.03
CA ILE A 302 2.88 7.45 -13.77
C ILE A 302 2.20 7.05 -15.08
N LYS A 303 2.69 7.58 -16.20
CA LYS A 303 2.26 7.17 -17.55
C LYS A 303 2.96 5.86 -17.94
N THR A 304 2.22 4.99 -18.60
CA THR A 304 2.67 3.65 -19.00
C THR A 304 2.93 3.60 -20.52
N GLY A 305 3.77 2.66 -20.99
CA GLY A 305 4.05 2.46 -22.42
C GLY A 305 5.43 2.87 -22.96
N ALA A 306 5.76 2.35 -24.15
CA ALA A 306 7.10 2.34 -24.76
C ALA A 306 7.67 3.71 -25.18
N ALA A 307 6.84 4.75 -25.28
CA ALA A 307 7.28 6.09 -25.66
C ALA A 307 7.72 6.97 -24.48
N ALA A 308 7.61 6.47 -23.24
CA ALA A 308 7.75 7.29 -22.04
C ALA A 308 9.07 7.09 -21.26
N LEU A 309 9.95 6.14 -21.61
CA LEU A 309 11.00 5.69 -20.70
C LEU A 309 12.33 5.39 -21.41
N GLU A 310 13.12 6.41 -21.72
CA GLU A 310 14.58 6.26 -21.93
C GLU A 310 15.29 6.40 -20.57
N SER A 311 15.07 5.43 -19.67
CA SER A 311 15.69 5.47 -18.34
C SER A 311 17.12 4.92 -18.37
N PRO A 312 18.10 5.57 -17.69
CA PRO A 312 19.43 4.99 -17.49
C PRO A 312 19.35 3.70 -16.68
N SER A 313 20.21 2.74 -17.00
CA SER A 313 20.32 1.47 -16.31
C SER A 313 20.64 1.66 -14.82
N PHE A 314 20.29 0.67 -14.00
CA PHE A 314 20.61 0.68 -12.56
C PHE A 314 22.12 0.85 -12.30
N GLU A 315 22.97 0.26 -13.16
CA GLU A 315 24.43 0.39 -13.06
C GLU A 315 24.89 1.83 -13.29
N GLU A 316 24.32 2.52 -14.28
CA GLU A 316 24.58 3.94 -14.55
C GLU A 316 24.14 4.83 -13.37
N LEU A 317 22.99 4.52 -12.76
CA LEU A 317 22.50 5.24 -11.58
C LEU A 317 23.39 5.05 -10.35
N MET A 318 23.84 3.81 -10.08
CA MET A 318 24.75 3.54 -8.96
C MET A 318 26.12 4.18 -9.16
N ALA A 319 26.65 4.16 -10.39
CA ALA A 319 27.89 4.83 -10.73
C ALA A 319 27.78 6.36 -10.55
N ALA A 320 26.67 6.96 -10.97
CA ALA A 320 26.40 8.39 -10.78
C ALA A 320 26.32 8.77 -9.29
N LYS A 321 25.61 7.97 -8.48
CA LYS A 321 25.48 8.20 -7.04
C LYS A 321 26.82 8.08 -6.31
N GLN A 322 27.63 7.09 -6.68
CA GLN A 322 28.94 6.87 -6.07
C GLN A 322 29.95 7.97 -6.44
N LYS A 323 29.84 8.51 -7.66
CA LYS A 323 30.58 9.69 -8.09
C LYS A 323 30.18 10.94 -7.28
N ALA A 324 28.89 11.20 -7.13
CA ALA A 324 28.40 12.34 -6.35
C ALA A 324 28.86 12.30 -4.88
N LEU A 325 28.74 11.14 -4.23
CA LEU A 325 29.26 10.93 -2.86
C LEU A 325 30.78 11.20 -2.76
N SER A 326 31.54 10.81 -3.79
CA SER A 326 32.99 11.04 -3.80
C SER A 326 33.37 12.51 -4.02
N GLU A 327 32.56 13.26 -4.76
CA GLU A 327 32.75 14.70 -5.00
C GLU A 327 32.37 15.50 -3.75
N GLU A 328 31.28 15.12 -3.06
CA GLU A 328 30.86 15.73 -1.79
C GLU A 328 31.89 15.50 -0.68
N GLU A 329 32.43 14.27 -0.54
CA GLU A 329 33.52 13.99 0.39
C GLU A 329 34.80 14.78 0.09
N GLN A 330 35.07 15.10 -1.18
CA GLN A 330 36.23 15.92 -1.58
C GLN A 330 36.01 17.39 -1.24
N ASN A 331 34.80 17.92 -1.47
CA ASN A 331 34.44 19.29 -1.10
C ASN A 331 34.48 19.51 0.42
N LEU A 332 33.91 18.59 1.22
CA LEU A 332 33.97 18.64 2.68
C LEU A 332 35.42 18.61 3.22
N LYS A 333 36.30 17.84 2.57
CA LYS A 333 37.74 17.80 2.92
C LYS A 333 38.47 19.08 2.51
N ALA A 334 38.07 19.72 1.41
CA ALA A 334 38.63 20.99 0.96
C ALA A 334 38.18 22.16 1.85
N GLU A 335 36.93 22.17 2.31
CA GLU A 335 36.40 23.16 3.26
C GLU A 335 37.06 23.01 4.63
N ALA A 336 37.23 21.78 5.12
CA ALA A 336 37.98 21.50 6.36
C ALA A 336 39.48 21.87 6.28
N GLN A 337 40.03 22.00 5.08
CA GLN A 337 41.40 22.47 4.83
C GLN A 337 41.50 23.97 4.53
N GLY A 338 40.38 24.63 4.21
CA GLY A 338 40.29 26.06 3.92
C GLY A 338 39.99 26.93 5.13
N ASN A 339 39.39 26.37 6.19
CA ASN A 339 39.14 27.09 7.44
C ASN A 339 40.34 26.99 8.40
N SER A 340 41.38 27.77 8.11
CA SER A 340 42.31 28.24 9.15
C SER A 340 42.08 29.74 9.34
N GLU A 341 41.65 30.10 10.54
CA GLU A 341 41.50 31.46 11.09
C GLU A 341 40.26 32.24 10.66
N GLU A 342 39.17 32.09 11.40
CA GLU A 342 38.28 33.21 11.77
C GLU A 342 37.59 32.89 13.11
N GLU A 343 37.50 33.91 13.97
CA GLU A 343 37.22 33.84 15.41
C GLU A 343 35.76 33.49 15.72
N MET A 344 35.55 32.69 16.78
CA MET A 344 34.21 32.36 17.31
C MET A 344 33.61 33.57 18.04
N GLU A 345 32.58 34.19 17.46
CA GLU A 345 31.57 34.96 18.20
C GLU A 345 30.39 34.02 18.51
N GLU A 346 30.09 33.83 19.80
CA GLU A 346 28.90 33.10 20.28
C GLU A 346 27.69 34.05 20.20
N ASP A 347 26.95 33.99 19.09
CA ASP A 347 25.59 34.53 19.02
C ASP A 347 24.59 33.39 19.31
N ASP A 348 23.95 33.50 20.48
CA ASP A 348 22.76 32.74 20.86
C ASP A 348 21.57 33.20 19.98
N GLU A 349 21.45 32.68 18.75
CA GLU A 349 20.20 32.71 18.00
C GLU A 349 19.37 31.46 18.35
N GLU A 350 18.19 31.70 18.94
CA GLU A 350 17.13 30.70 19.04
C GLU A 350 16.85 30.13 17.63
N LEU A 351 17.26 28.88 17.40
CA LEU A 351 16.88 28.08 16.24
C LEU A 351 15.37 27.84 16.27
N ASP A 352 14.61 28.82 15.79
CA ASP A 352 13.33 28.57 15.15
C ASP A 352 13.64 27.68 13.95
N SER A 353 13.44 26.37 14.12
CA SER A 353 13.50 25.38 13.03
C SER A 353 12.28 25.58 12.11
N ASP A 354 12.18 26.75 11.51
CA ASP A 354 11.40 26.93 10.31
C ASP A 354 12.03 26.04 9.23
N ALA A 355 11.16 25.31 8.56
CA ALA A 355 11.51 24.30 7.58
C ALA A 355 12.32 24.94 6.45
N GLU A 356 13.65 24.85 6.53
CA GLU A 356 14.52 25.13 5.41
C GLU A 356 14.17 24.17 4.27
N ASP A 357 13.54 24.76 3.25
CA ASP A 357 13.57 24.42 1.84
C ASP A 357 13.70 22.93 1.51
N LEU A 358 12.55 22.24 1.62
CA LEU A 358 12.33 20.99 0.91
C LEU A 358 12.38 21.28 -0.60
N GLU A 359 13.57 21.06 -1.18
CA GLU A 359 13.93 21.14 -2.60
C GLU A 359 12.73 21.13 -3.54
N ASP A 360 12.61 22.19 -4.34
CA ASP A 360 11.68 22.33 -5.46
C ASP A 360 11.66 21.02 -6.26
N TRP A 361 10.57 20.27 -6.10
CA TRP A 361 10.30 19.11 -6.93
C TRP A 361 10.18 19.58 -8.38
N PRO A 362 10.80 18.89 -9.36
CA PRO A 362 10.63 19.27 -10.75
C PRO A 362 9.13 19.18 -11.07
N ALA A 363 8.53 20.33 -11.37
CA ALA A 363 7.16 20.40 -11.87
C ALA A 363 7.03 19.70 -13.23
N GLU A 364 8.16 19.47 -13.91
CA GLU A 364 8.23 18.86 -15.23
C GLU A 364 8.19 17.32 -15.16
N GLU A 365 7.44 16.74 -16.10
CA GLU A 365 7.33 15.30 -16.29
C GLU A 365 8.70 14.71 -16.66
N CYS A 366 9.15 13.75 -15.86
CA CYS A 366 10.42 13.06 -16.07
C CYS A 366 10.13 11.57 -16.24
N ASP A 367 10.43 11.01 -17.42
CA ASP A 367 10.21 9.59 -17.72
C ASP A 367 8.75 9.15 -17.46
N GLY A 368 7.78 9.98 -17.87
CA GLY A 368 6.35 9.71 -17.65
C GLY A 368 5.91 9.76 -16.17
N VAL A 369 6.80 10.11 -15.25
CA VAL A 369 6.51 10.30 -13.82
C VAL A 369 6.42 11.78 -13.51
N SER A 370 5.34 12.19 -12.86
CA SER A 370 5.15 13.56 -12.40
C SER A 370 4.34 13.59 -11.11
N LEU A 371 4.50 14.65 -10.34
CA LEU A 371 3.58 14.99 -9.27
C LEU A 371 2.33 15.61 -9.89
N TRP A 372 1.19 15.39 -9.25
CA TRP A 372 -0.09 15.76 -9.83
C TRP A 372 -1.11 16.13 -8.76
N GLY A 373 -1.95 17.11 -9.08
CA GLY A 373 -3.02 17.61 -8.22
C GLY A 373 -2.54 18.63 -7.18
N PRO A 374 -3.48 19.09 -6.33
CA PRO A 374 -3.19 20.08 -5.29
C PRO A 374 -2.23 19.55 -4.23
N ILE A 375 -1.49 20.47 -3.62
CA ILE A 375 -0.61 20.18 -2.49
C ILE A 375 -1.48 19.99 -1.24
N PHE A 376 -1.43 18.79 -0.66
CA PHE A 376 -1.99 18.49 0.64
C PHE A 376 -1.10 19.11 1.73
N GLU A 377 -1.61 20.07 2.50
CA GLU A 377 -0.81 20.74 3.55
C GLU A 377 -0.27 19.73 4.59
N PRO A 378 1.05 19.76 4.89
CA PRO A 378 1.70 18.77 5.77
C PRO A 378 1.19 18.79 7.22
N LYS A 379 0.67 19.93 7.72
CA LYS A 379 0.05 19.99 9.06
C LYS A 379 -1.22 19.13 9.17
N TRP A 380 -1.92 18.91 8.06
CA TRP A 380 -3.12 18.07 7.99
C TRP A 380 -2.73 16.59 7.84
N ALA A 381 -1.80 16.24 6.95
CA ALA A 381 -1.33 14.86 6.76
C ALA A 381 -0.60 14.30 8.00
N ARG A 382 0.28 15.10 8.64
CA ARG A 382 1.02 14.71 9.84
C ARG A 382 0.13 14.52 11.07
N LYS A 383 -0.91 15.35 11.24
CA LYS A 383 -1.85 15.23 12.37
C LYS A 383 -2.90 14.14 12.18
N ASN A 384 -3.29 13.86 10.94
CA ASN A 384 -4.42 12.97 10.62
C ASN A 384 -4.01 11.61 10.02
N LYS A 385 -2.71 11.35 9.87
CA LYS A 385 -2.12 10.05 9.48
C LYS A 385 -2.74 9.42 8.22
N PHE A 386 -3.14 10.21 7.22
CA PHE A 386 -3.82 9.69 6.01
C PHE A 386 -3.07 8.49 5.42
N ARG A 387 -3.78 7.39 5.17
CA ARG A 387 -3.22 6.16 4.59
C ARG A 387 -4.32 5.57 3.71
N ALA A 388 -4.20 5.59 2.39
CA ALA A 388 -5.09 4.79 1.57
C ALA A 388 -4.56 3.34 1.54
N LEU A 389 -5.43 2.37 1.77
CA LEU A 389 -5.12 0.93 1.61
C LEU A 389 -5.67 0.35 0.31
N ALA A 390 -6.68 0.99 -0.28
CA ALA A 390 -7.32 0.56 -1.51
C ALA A 390 -7.71 1.80 -2.33
N ALA A 391 -7.62 1.68 -3.64
CA ALA A 391 -8.18 2.64 -4.58
C ALA A 391 -9.16 1.86 -5.48
N GLY A 392 -10.45 2.15 -5.35
CA GLY A 392 -11.42 1.72 -6.35
C GLY A 392 -11.33 2.71 -7.51
N ALA A 393 -11.08 2.23 -8.72
CA ALA A 393 -11.08 3.07 -9.91
C ALA A 393 -12.27 2.68 -10.79
N THR A 394 -13.10 3.66 -11.13
CA THR A 394 -13.96 3.62 -12.32
C THR A 394 -13.18 4.23 -13.50
N ALA A 395 -13.79 4.29 -14.68
CA ALA A 395 -13.13 4.90 -15.83
C ALA A 395 -12.78 6.38 -15.59
N GLU A 396 -13.52 7.06 -14.71
CA GLU A 396 -13.48 8.51 -14.54
C GLU A 396 -13.12 8.92 -13.11
N THR A 397 -13.15 8.01 -12.13
CA THR A 397 -12.95 8.36 -10.72
C THR A 397 -12.15 7.32 -9.96
N LEU A 398 -11.16 7.79 -9.20
CA LEU A 398 -10.44 7.03 -8.20
C LEU A 398 -10.96 7.42 -6.80
N VAL A 399 -11.43 6.42 -6.05
CA VAL A 399 -11.91 6.59 -4.68
C VAL A 399 -10.96 5.86 -3.74
N ALA A 400 -10.32 6.63 -2.87
CA ALA A 400 -9.41 6.14 -1.86
C ALA A 400 -9.98 6.45 -0.46
N PRO A 401 -10.64 5.48 0.21
CA PRO A 401 -11.02 5.68 1.58
C PRO A 401 -9.76 5.82 2.44
N PRO A 402 -9.71 6.82 3.32
CA PRO A 402 -8.65 6.96 4.30
C PRO A 402 -8.72 5.83 5.34
N TYR A 403 -7.55 5.36 5.73
CA TYR A 403 -7.40 4.45 6.87
C TYR A 403 -7.32 5.21 8.20
N PHE A 404 -7.18 6.55 8.23
CA PHE A 404 -6.99 7.31 9.49
C PHE A 404 -7.73 8.64 9.60
N CYS A 405 -8.43 9.11 8.58
CA CYS A 405 -9.31 10.27 8.70
C CYS A 405 -10.73 9.89 8.28
N GLY A 406 -11.74 10.65 8.71
CA GLY A 406 -13.13 10.41 8.31
C GLY A 406 -13.48 10.95 6.92
N GLN A 407 -12.48 11.25 6.09
CA GLN A 407 -12.66 11.95 4.81
C GLN A 407 -12.20 11.12 3.61
N VAL A 408 -13.11 10.75 2.72
CA VAL A 408 -12.81 10.02 1.49
C VAL A 408 -12.06 10.91 0.50
N LEU A 409 -10.92 10.44 -0.02
CA LEU A 409 -10.27 11.09 -1.15
C LEU A 409 -10.92 10.60 -2.45
N VAL A 410 -11.44 11.53 -3.24
CA VAL A 410 -11.98 11.28 -4.57
C VAL A 410 -11.12 12.04 -5.57
N VAL A 411 -10.65 11.33 -6.60
CA VAL A 411 -9.85 11.88 -7.69
C VAL A 411 -10.61 11.67 -8.99
N ARG A 412 -11.10 12.75 -9.59
CA ARG A 412 -11.84 12.77 -10.86
C ARG A 412 -10.88 12.99 -12.01
N LEU A 413 -10.71 11.97 -12.83
CA LEU A 413 -9.69 11.91 -13.87
C LEU A 413 -10.10 12.69 -15.14
N ASP A 414 -11.37 13.05 -15.25
CA ASP A 414 -11.98 13.83 -16.33
C ASP A 414 -12.01 15.35 -16.07
N SER A 415 -11.61 15.76 -14.87
CA SER A 415 -11.70 17.14 -14.39
C SER A 415 -10.35 17.86 -14.48
N PRO A 416 -10.31 19.20 -14.61
CA PRO A 416 -9.08 19.96 -14.48
C PRO A 416 -8.35 19.63 -13.17
N GLU A 417 -7.03 19.58 -13.21
CA GLU A 417 -6.18 19.09 -12.11
C GLU A 417 -6.46 19.74 -10.73
N GLU A 418 -6.84 21.02 -10.72
CA GLU A 418 -7.18 21.77 -9.51
C GLU A 418 -8.53 21.36 -8.89
N GLU A 419 -9.47 20.87 -9.70
CA GLU A 419 -10.83 20.46 -9.27
C GLU A 419 -10.98 18.95 -9.15
N ALA A 420 -10.00 18.22 -9.69
CA ALA A 420 -10.00 16.78 -9.78
C ALA A 420 -9.91 16.10 -8.41
N VAL A 421 -9.28 16.73 -7.42
CA VAL A 421 -8.99 16.11 -6.13
C VAL A 421 -9.90 16.70 -5.05
N GLN A 422 -10.77 15.87 -4.49
CA GLN A 422 -11.77 16.26 -3.49
C GLN A 422 -11.65 15.40 -2.24
N MET A 423 -11.55 16.05 -1.08
CA MET A 423 -11.70 15.40 0.22
C MET A 423 -13.14 15.53 0.70
N LEU A 424 -13.84 14.42 0.86
CA LEU A 424 -15.27 14.39 1.20
C LEU A 424 -15.49 13.89 2.61
N GLY A 425 -16.32 14.58 3.38
CA GLY A 425 -16.60 14.31 4.80
C GLY A 425 -16.06 15.41 5.71
N ASP A 426 -16.48 15.39 6.98
CA ASP A 426 -16.04 16.39 7.96
C ASP A 426 -14.55 16.18 8.30
N PRO A 427 -13.75 17.26 8.39
CA PRO A 427 -12.38 17.15 8.87
C PRO A 427 -12.36 16.57 10.29
N PRO A 428 -11.36 15.76 10.64
CA PRO A 428 -11.26 15.22 11.99
C PRO A 428 -11.17 16.36 13.01
N PRO A 429 -11.76 16.19 14.22
CA PRO A 429 -11.67 17.18 15.27
C PRO A 429 -10.19 17.47 15.59
N LYS A 430 -9.85 18.75 15.79
CA LYS A 430 -8.49 19.12 16.18
C LYS A 430 -8.13 18.34 17.45
N PRO A 431 -6.96 17.68 17.51
CA PRO A 431 -6.54 17.00 18.73
C PRO A 431 -6.52 18.01 19.88
N PRO A 432 -6.87 17.60 21.11
CA PRO A 432 -6.82 18.49 22.27
C PRO A 432 -5.41 19.07 22.37
N LYS A 433 -5.30 20.38 22.61
CA LYS A 433 -4.01 21.00 22.92
C LYS A 433 -3.43 20.22 24.10
N LYS A 434 -2.18 19.74 23.99
CA LYS A 434 -1.46 19.19 25.15
C LYS A 434 -1.43 20.30 26.20
N VAL A 435 -2.26 20.19 27.23
CA VAL A 435 -2.12 21.02 28.43
C VAL A 435 -0.95 20.40 29.17
N PHE A 436 0.18 21.08 29.16
CA PHE A 436 1.28 20.73 30.06
C PHE A 436 0.74 20.97 31.47
N VAL A 437 0.47 19.90 32.21
CA VAL A 437 0.22 19.98 33.65
C VAL A 437 1.60 19.92 34.28
N PRO A 438 2.11 21.01 34.88
CA PRO A 438 3.36 20.96 35.61
C PRO A 438 3.24 19.87 36.68
N ILE A 439 4.23 18.98 36.74
CA ILE A 439 4.40 18.08 37.86
C ILE A 439 4.69 18.99 39.06
N PRO A 440 3.91 18.96 40.15
CA PRO A 440 4.24 19.73 41.33
C PRO A 440 5.60 19.25 41.86
N ASP A 441 6.52 20.19 42.08
CA ASP A 441 7.81 19.91 42.72
C ASP A 441 7.56 19.24 44.07
N GLU A 442 8.02 18.00 44.22
CA GLU A 442 7.93 17.24 45.48
C GLU A 442 9.03 17.60 46.49
N ASP A 443 9.85 18.62 46.24
CA ASP A 443 10.88 19.07 47.17
C ASP A 443 10.90 20.60 47.32
N ALA A 444 10.03 21.10 48.19
CA ALA A 444 10.17 22.41 48.83
C ALA A 444 9.70 22.29 50.29
N ASP A 445 10.61 21.81 51.14
CA ASP A 445 10.59 22.06 52.60
C ASP A 445 10.89 23.53 52.90
#